data_AF-A0A940DF66-F1
#
_entry.id   AF-A0A940DF66-F1
#
_cell.length_a   1.000
_cell.length_b   1.000
_cell.length_c   1.000
_cell.angle_alpha   90.00
_cell.angle_beta   90.00
_cell.angle_gamma   90.00
#
_symmetry.space_group_name_H-M   'P 1'
#
loop_
_entity.id
_entity.type
_entity.pdbx_description
1 polymer ?
#
loop_
_entity_poly.entity_id
_entity_poly.type
_entity_poly.pdbx_seq_one_letter_code
_entity_poly.pdbx_strand_id
1 'polypeptide(L)'
;MAQPATPKCLKGCCLTILIIVLLVVVLIGVSVAVVLNMTPDQLGIADISLDFLGGKTLRDYGLADVKLKEAVKLFKEMMNPDEDKIVLNRFDESVDKPAAQSNAANSSILKEDGSYDFSSVVSEKAVYDKVYLKRYLDTTLAYMFDSMISSAETSVEAEGDPDSTGVKFLRDINANVNEVTISASGDGYTLRIVASISLKPLQDELKNALANAKIPQSLIKIPDRIYIVSYATISADDEGKLVAVSQDIRINDVENVVADAIFAALADSASDAAGDNAGAIETSDKNAINGEILKAFTTVINNLGRIGTASVQNGDEVAAGSERYGNEGLGDHFLTVITYTADDVAQAV
;
A
#
# COMPACT_ATOMS: atom_id res chain seq x y z
N MET A 1 -12.08 -1.46 -32.38
CA MET A 1 -11.51 -0.85 -31.17
C MET A 1 -11.58 -1.90 -30.10
N ALA A 2 -10.45 -2.52 -29.76
CA ALA A 2 -10.40 -3.54 -28.73
C ALA A 2 -10.59 -2.86 -27.38
N GLN A 3 -11.58 -3.33 -26.61
CA GLN A 3 -11.76 -2.95 -25.21
C GLN A 3 -10.49 -3.40 -24.47
N PRO A 4 -9.82 -2.55 -23.68
CA PRO A 4 -8.71 -3.01 -22.85
C PRO A 4 -9.25 -4.09 -21.91
N ALA A 5 -8.59 -5.25 -21.90
CA ALA A 5 -8.94 -6.33 -21.00
C ALA A 5 -8.73 -5.83 -19.57
N THR A 6 -9.81 -5.64 -18.82
CA THR A 6 -9.73 -5.43 -17.37
C THR A 6 -8.94 -6.60 -16.77
N PRO A 7 -7.81 -6.36 -16.07
CA PRO A 7 -7.04 -7.42 -15.44
C PRO A 7 -7.95 -8.19 -14.48
N LYS A 8 -7.85 -9.53 -14.46
CA LYS A 8 -8.68 -10.40 -13.60
C LYS A 8 -8.60 -10.01 -12.11
N CYS A 9 -7.47 -9.45 -11.70
CA CYS A 9 -7.18 -8.84 -10.41
C CYS A 9 -8.21 -7.75 -10.00
N LEU A 10 -8.59 -6.90 -10.96
CA LEU A 10 -9.55 -5.81 -10.77
C LEU A 10 -10.97 -6.31 -10.49
N LYS A 11 -11.29 -7.56 -10.84
CA LYS A 11 -12.59 -8.17 -10.55
C LYS A 11 -12.61 -8.83 -9.17
N GLY A 12 -11.53 -9.50 -8.76
CA GLY A 12 -11.46 -10.17 -7.44
C GLY A 12 -11.49 -9.19 -6.27
N CYS A 13 -10.61 -8.17 -6.28
CA CYS A 13 -10.40 -7.29 -5.11
C CYS A 13 -11.61 -6.41 -4.90
N CYS A 14 -12.14 -5.98 -6.02
CA CYS A 14 -13.38 -5.27 -6.11
C CYS A 14 -14.53 -6.13 -5.57
N LEU A 15 -14.73 -7.34 -6.07
CA LEU A 15 -15.86 -8.20 -5.67
C LEU A 15 -15.89 -8.50 -4.17
N THR A 16 -14.76 -8.68 -3.47
CA THR A 16 -14.80 -8.98 -2.02
C THR A 16 -15.16 -7.74 -1.17
N ILE A 17 -14.64 -6.56 -1.52
CA ILE A 17 -15.06 -5.28 -0.90
C ILE A 17 -16.54 -5.01 -1.18
N LEU A 18 -16.99 -5.30 -2.41
CA LEU A 18 -18.38 -5.21 -2.85
C LEU A 18 -19.29 -5.99 -1.94
N ILE A 19 -18.84 -7.17 -1.56
CA ILE A 19 -19.61 -8.10 -0.77
C ILE A 19 -19.72 -7.63 0.68
N ILE A 20 -18.64 -7.12 1.27
CA ILE A 20 -18.69 -6.53 2.62
C ILE A 20 -19.67 -5.35 2.62
N VAL A 21 -19.58 -4.48 1.62
CA VAL A 21 -20.54 -3.40 1.40
C VAL A 21 -21.97 -3.95 1.28
N LEU A 22 -22.17 -4.99 0.48
CA LEU A 22 -23.48 -5.59 0.22
C LEU A 22 -24.07 -6.28 1.46
N LEU A 23 -23.24 -6.89 2.31
CA LEU A 23 -23.60 -7.46 3.60
C LEU A 23 -24.17 -6.40 4.54
N VAL A 24 -23.47 -5.28 4.69
CA VAL A 24 -23.94 -4.13 5.48
C VAL A 24 -25.27 -3.60 4.93
N VAL A 25 -25.45 -3.64 3.62
CA VAL A 25 -26.67 -3.21 2.95
C VAL A 25 -27.84 -4.18 3.14
N VAL A 26 -27.62 -5.49 3.07
CA VAL A 26 -28.65 -6.50 3.38
C VAL A 26 -29.10 -6.35 4.84
N LEU A 27 -28.16 -6.03 5.74
CA LEU A 27 -28.45 -5.71 7.14
C LEU A 27 -29.30 -4.43 7.31
N ILE A 28 -29.18 -3.45 6.41
CA ILE A 28 -30.05 -2.25 6.33
C ILE A 28 -31.46 -2.61 5.83
N GLY A 29 -31.62 -3.57 4.92
CA GLY A 29 -32.90 -3.95 4.32
C GLY A 29 -33.93 -4.57 5.28
N VAL A 30 -33.49 -5.09 6.43
CA VAL A 30 -34.34 -5.81 7.41
C VAL A 30 -34.81 -4.90 8.58
N SER A 31 -34.57 -3.59 8.50
CA SER A 31 -34.70 -2.64 9.62
C SER A 31 -36.09 -2.53 10.27
N VAL A 32 -36.32 -3.28 11.35
CA VAL A 32 -37.10 -2.82 12.52
C VAL A 32 -36.10 -2.26 13.54
N ALA A 33 -36.39 -1.13 14.20
CA ALA A 33 -35.45 -0.43 15.10
C ALA A 33 -34.80 -1.31 16.20
N VAL A 34 -35.41 -2.45 16.53
CA VAL A 34 -34.88 -3.46 17.45
C VAL A 34 -33.66 -4.20 16.86
N VAL A 35 -33.70 -4.54 15.57
CA VAL A 35 -32.68 -5.32 14.85
C VAL A 35 -31.35 -4.57 14.74
N LEU A 36 -31.38 -3.24 14.59
CA LEU A 36 -30.17 -2.41 14.47
C LEU A 36 -29.28 -2.39 15.73
N ASN A 37 -29.85 -2.70 16.90
CA ASN A 37 -29.09 -2.83 18.15
C ASN A 37 -28.56 -4.24 18.39
N MET A 38 -28.92 -5.20 17.53
CA MET A 38 -28.48 -6.59 17.63
C MET A 38 -27.19 -6.83 16.83
N THR A 39 -26.49 -7.91 17.13
CA THR A 39 -25.33 -8.39 16.37
C THR A 39 -25.75 -9.50 15.39
N PRO A 40 -24.97 -9.79 14.33
CA PRO A 40 -25.23 -10.94 13.48
C PRO A 40 -25.37 -12.27 14.24
N ASP A 41 -24.64 -12.45 15.33
CA ASP A 41 -24.73 -13.62 16.22
C ASP A 41 -26.10 -13.70 16.91
N GLN A 42 -26.57 -12.58 17.46
CA GLN A 42 -27.90 -12.48 18.08
C GLN A 42 -29.05 -12.67 17.08
N LEU A 43 -28.79 -12.46 15.80
CA LEU A 43 -29.74 -12.68 14.71
C LEU A 43 -29.65 -14.09 14.12
N GLY A 44 -28.70 -14.92 14.58
CA GLY A 44 -28.48 -16.29 14.08
C GLY A 44 -27.95 -16.33 12.65
N ILE A 45 -27.36 -15.24 12.17
CA ILE A 45 -26.82 -15.12 10.80
C ILE A 45 -25.29 -15.09 10.77
N ALA A 46 -24.62 -15.10 11.93
CA ALA A 46 -23.16 -15.05 12.03
C ALA A 46 -22.46 -16.21 11.32
N ASP A 47 -23.04 -17.41 11.39
CA ASP A 47 -22.46 -18.65 10.87
C ASP A 47 -23.05 -19.07 9.51
N ILE A 48 -23.85 -18.20 8.89
CA ILE A 48 -24.34 -18.47 7.53
C ILE A 48 -23.16 -18.37 6.58
N SER A 49 -22.81 -19.50 5.96
CA SER A 49 -21.87 -19.54 4.83
C SER A 49 -22.37 -18.62 3.74
N LEU A 50 -21.57 -17.64 3.40
CA LEU A 50 -21.85 -16.76 2.30
C LEU A 50 -21.12 -17.36 1.10
N ASP A 51 -21.83 -18.16 0.31
CA ASP A 51 -21.29 -18.86 -0.87
C ASP A 51 -20.62 -17.91 -1.88
N PHE A 52 -20.97 -16.62 -1.81
CA PHE A 52 -20.35 -15.56 -2.60
C PHE A 52 -19.04 -15.00 -2.00
N LEU A 53 -18.68 -15.33 -0.75
CA LEU A 53 -17.40 -15.04 -0.06
C LEU A 53 -16.46 -16.26 -0.02
N GLY A 54 -16.51 -17.11 -1.06
CA GLY A 54 -15.76 -18.36 -1.04
C GLY A 54 -16.18 -19.32 0.09
N GLY A 55 -17.41 -19.18 0.61
CA GLY A 55 -17.95 -19.99 1.70
C GLY A 55 -17.59 -19.52 3.12
N LYS A 56 -16.93 -18.36 3.27
CA LYS A 56 -16.65 -17.76 4.59
C LYS A 56 -17.92 -17.15 5.22
N THR A 57 -17.94 -17.09 6.54
CA THR A 57 -19.06 -16.60 7.37
C THR A 57 -18.77 -15.19 7.92
N LEU A 58 -19.79 -14.51 8.47
CA LEU A 58 -19.61 -13.22 9.14
C LEU A 58 -18.71 -13.32 10.39
N ARG A 59 -18.67 -14.50 11.02
CA ARG A 59 -17.75 -14.79 12.11
C ARG A 59 -16.29 -14.83 11.64
N ASP A 60 -16.03 -15.39 10.46
CA ASP A 60 -14.67 -15.46 9.90
C ASP A 60 -14.10 -14.07 9.59
N TYR A 61 -14.96 -13.09 9.31
CA TYR A 61 -14.60 -11.69 9.12
C TYR A 61 -14.63 -10.84 10.40
N GLY A 62 -14.85 -11.45 11.58
CA GLY A 62 -14.89 -10.72 12.85
C GLY A 62 -16.12 -9.81 13.04
N LEU A 63 -17.16 -9.97 12.22
CA LEU A 63 -18.36 -9.13 12.24
C LEU A 63 -19.50 -9.70 13.10
N ALA A 64 -19.36 -10.94 13.59
CA ALA A 64 -20.41 -11.65 14.34
C ALA A 64 -20.93 -10.87 15.56
N ASP A 65 -20.05 -10.14 16.24
CA ASP A 65 -20.35 -9.42 17.48
C ASP A 65 -20.48 -7.90 17.30
N VAL A 66 -20.32 -7.39 16.07
CA VAL A 66 -20.45 -5.96 15.77
C VAL A 66 -21.93 -5.62 15.64
N LYS A 67 -22.40 -4.63 16.40
CA LYS A 67 -23.79 -4.18 16.29
C LYS A 67 -24.04 -3.60 14.91
N LEU A 68 -25.20 -3.94 14.33
CA LEU A 68 -25.55 -3.48 12.98
C LEU A 68 -25.52 -1.96 12.83
N LYS A 69 -25.98 -1.20 13.85
CA LYS A 69 -25.89 0.27 13.82
C LYS A 69 -24.46 0.80 13.78
N GLU A 70 -23.53 0.13 14.44
CA GLU A 70 -22.12 0.53 14.49
C GLU A 70 -21.47 0.24 13.14
N ALA A 71 -21.72 -0.94 12.57
CA ALA A 71 -21.34 -1.27 11.19
C ALA A 71 -21.90 -0.26 10.18
N VAL A 72 -23.17 0.13 10.28
CA VAL A 72 -23.81 1.13 9.38
C VAL A 72 -23.21 2.53 9.54
N LYS A 73 -22.91 2.96 10.78
CA LYS A 73 -22.28 4.27 11.02
C LYS A 73 -20.88 4.33 10.46
N LEU A 74 -20.07 3.30 10.74
CA LEU A 74 -18.70 3.17 10.25
C LEU A 74 -18.65 3.09 8.73
N PHE A 75 -19.61 2.38 8.14
CA PHE A 75 -19.79 2.34 6.70
C PHE A 75 -20.08 3.72 6.11
N LYS A 76 -20.95 4.53 6.72
CA LYS A 76 -21.19 5.91 6.27
C LYS A 76 -19.94 6.79 6.36
N GLU A 77 -19.12 6.61 7.39
CA GLU A 77 -17.85 7.31 7.56
C GLU A 77 -16.81 6.87 6.51
N MET A 78 -16.80 5.59 6.14
CA MET A 78 -15.98 5.06 5.04
C MET A 78 -16.45 5.52 3.65
N MET A 79 -17.75 5.76 3.47
CA MET A 79 -18.38 5.99 2.15
C MET A 79 -18.24 7.43 1.62
N ASN A 80 -17.66 8.35 2.39
CA ASN A 80 -17.33 9.71 1.94
C ASN A 80 -15.96 10.11 2.50
N PRO A 81 -14.85 9.53 2.01
CA PRO A 81 -13.53 9.97 2.43
C PRO A 81 -13.32 11.42 2.02
N ASP A 82 -12.79 12.21 2.95
CA ASP A 82 -12.35 13.58 2.71
C ASP A 82 -10.87 13.55 2.34
N GLU A 83 -10.58 13.51 1.04
CA GLU A 83 -9.22 13.36 0.50
C GLU A 83 -8.26 14.40 1.06
N ASP A 84 -8.71 15.65 1.24
CA ASP A 84 -7.89 16.76 1.76
C ASP A 84 -7.53 16.59 3.25
N LYS A 85 -8.24 15.72 3.98
CA LYS A 85 -7.92 15.37 5.37
C LYS A 85 -7.10 14.10 5.49
N ILE A 86 -7.04 13.29 4.43
CA ILE A 86 -6.37 12.00 4.42
C ILE A 86 -5.02 12.10 3.72
N VAL A 87 -4.95 12.75 2.55
CA VAL A 87 -3.71 12.97 1.81
C VAL A 87 -3.25 14.40 2.09
N LEU A 88 -2.30 14.52 3.02
CA LEU A 88 -1.79 15.80 3.54
C LEU A 88 -0.52 16.25 2.83
N ASN A 89 0.28 15.31 2.30
CA ASN A 89 1.57 15.58 1.67
C ASN A 89 1.68 14.87 0.31
N ARG A 90 0.81 15.27 -0.62
CA ARG A 90 0.76 14.71 -1.98
C ARG A 90 2.01 15.11 -2.78
N PHE A 91 2.57 14.17 -3.51
CA PHE A 91 3.63 14.49 -4.49
C PHE A 91 3.08 15.23 -5.71
N ASP A 92 3.91 16.09 -6.31
CA ASP A 92 3.63 16.77 -7.56
C ASP A 92 4.54 16.19 -8.65
N GLU A 93 3.97 15.45 -9.62
CA GLU A 93 4.75 14.83 -10.69
C GLU A 93 5.63 15.85 -11.45
N SER A 94 5.21 17.12 -11.57
CA SER A 94 6.02 18.13 -12.26
C SER A 94 7.29 18.54 -11.51
N VAL A 95 7.37 18.25 -10.21
CA VAL A 95 8.49 18.59 -9.32
C VAL A 95 9.26 17.33 -8.91
N ASP A 96 8.54 16.31 -8.46
CA ASP A 96 9.11 15.11 -7.85
C ASP A 96 9.71 14.14 -8.86
N LYS A 97 9.17 14.09 -10.09
CA LYS A 97 9.75 13.26 -11.16
C LYS A 97 11.13 13.75 -11.60
N PRO A 98 11.33 15.04 -11.95
CA PRO A 98 12.68 15.55 -12.19
C PRO A 98 13.64 15.34 -11.01
N ALA A 99 13.16 15.48 -9.77
CA ALA A 99 13.99 15.23 -8.58
C ALA A 99 14.42 13.76 -8.47
N ALA A 100 13.49 12.82 -8.66
CA ALA A 100 13.79 11.39 -8.67
C ALA A 100 14.78 11.02 -9.77
N GLN A 101 14.59 11.55 -10.99
CA GLN A 101 15.49 11.35 -12.12
C GLN A 101 16.88 11.94 -11.86
N SER A 102 16.96 13.13 -11.29
CA SER A 102 18.23 13.76 -10.91
C SER A 102 18.98 12.95 -9.86
N ASN A 103 18.27 12.37 -8.88
CA ASN A 103 18.88 11.50 -7.88
C ASN A 103 19.37 10.18 -8.47
N ALA A 104 18.65 9.62 -9.44
CA ALA A 104 18.98 8.38 -10.13
C ALA A 104 19.99 8.55 -11.28
N ALA A 105 20.45 9.76 -11.57
CA ALA A 105 21.45 9.99 -12.60
C ALA A 105 22.75 9.22 -12.31
N ASN A 106 23.39 8.71 -13.37
CA ASN A 106 24.62 7.88 -13.30
C ASN A 106 24.45 6.55 -12.55
N SER A 107 23.21 6.05 -12.43
CA SER A 107 22.94 4.74 -11.82
C SER A 107 22.41 3.72 -12.83
N SER A 108 22.34 2.46 -12.41
CA SER A 108 21.68 1.36 -13.13
C SER A 108 20.18 1.59 -13.39
N ILE A 109 19.55 2.56 -12.73
CA ILE A 109 18.16 2.96 -12.97
C ILE A 109 18.02 3.68 -14.32
N LEU A 110 19.07 4.37 -14.79
CA LEU A 110 19.08 5.05 -16.08
C LEU A 110 19.33 4.04 -17.20
N LYS A 111 18.36 3.85 -18.08
CA LYS A 111 18.45 2.97 -19.26
C LYS A 111 19.22 3.61 -20.40
N GLU A 112 19.70 2.79 -21.33
CA GLU A 112 20.42 3.23 -22.53
C GLU A 112 19.60 4.19 -23.41
N ASP A 113 18.27 4.07 -23.40
CA ASP A 113 17.35 4.94 -24.14
C ASP A 113 17.07 6.29 -23.44
N GLY A 114 17.69 6.53 -22.28
CA GLY A 114 17.52 7.74 -21.48
C GLY A 114 16.27 7.74 -20.59
N SER A 115 15.51 6.64 -20.55
CA SER A 115 14.40 6.45 -19.60
C SER A 115 14.90 5.97 -18.24
N TYR A 116 14.06 6.10 -17.21
CA TYR A 116 14.37 5.68 -15.84
C TYR A 116 13.49 4.49 -15.44
N ASP A 117 14.11 3.42 -14.96
CA ASP A 117 13.44 2.21 -14.51
C ASP A 117 13.49 2.06 -13.00
N PHE A 118 12.59 2.78 -12.34
CA PHE A 118 12.46 2.68 -10.89
C PHE A 118 11.95 1.30 -10.44
N SER A 119 11.34 0.49 -11.30
CA SER A 119 10.85 -0.84 -10.90
C SER A 119 11.98 -1.81 -10.55
N SER A 120 13.15 -1.65 -11.17
CA SER A 120 14.35 -2.46 -10.89
C SER A 120 14.77 -2.44 -9.42
N VAL A 121 14.56 -1.32 -8.70
CA VAL A 121 14.97 -1.23 -7.29
C VAL A 121 14.07 -1.97 -6.31
N VAL A 122 13.01 -2.61 -6.79
CA VAL A 122 12.21 -3.55 -5.97
C VAL A 122 13.01 -4.81 -5.66
N SER A 123 13.84 -5.28 -6.59
CA SER A 123 14.58 -6.53 -6.49
C SER A 123 16.11 -6.36 -6.47
N GLU A 124 16.63 -5.25 -7.03
CA GLU A 124 18.07 -5.04 -7.20
C GLU A 124 18.56 -3.75 -6.52
N LYS A 125 19.83 -3.75 -6.09
CA LYS A 125 20.48 -2.52 -5.62
C LYS A 125 20.73 -1.57 -6.80
N ALA A 126 20.44 -0.29 -6.61
CA ALA A 126 20.84 0.75 -7.54
C ALA A 126 22.36 0.94 -7.48
N VAL A 127 23.04 0.72 -8.60
CA VAL A 127 24.51 0.80 -8.70
C VAL A 127 24.89 2.09 -9.40
N TYR A 128 25.69 2.92 -8.75
CA TYR A 128 26.21 4.18 -9.27
C TYR A 128 27.68 4.03 -9.69
N ASP A 129 28.14 4.93 -10.56
CA ASP A 129 29.55 5.00 -10.98
C ASP A 129 30.49 5.41 -9.83
N LYS A 130 29.96 6.15 -8.86
CA LYS A 130 30.64 6.56 -7.62
C LYS A 130 29.71 6.54 -6.43
N VAL A 131 30.28 6.63 -5.23
CA VAL A 131 29.52 6.83 -4.00
C VAL A 131 29.03 8.27 -3.95
N TYR A 132 27.72 8.46 -3.87
CA TYR A 132 27.08 9.77 -3.72
C TYR A 132 26.26 9.83 -2.44
N LEU A 133 26.14 11.03 -1.87
CA LEU A 133 25.16 11.33 -0.83
C LEU A 133 23.92 11.92 -1.51
N LYS A 134 22.85 11.13 -1.60
CA LYS A 134 21.59 11.56 -2.22
C LYS A 134 20.54 11.84 -1.15
N ARG A 135 19.91 13.01 -1.25
CA ARG A 135 18.79 13.41 -0.40
C ARG A 135 17.48 13.16 -1.12
N TYR A 136 16.59 12.39 -0.50
CA TYR A 136 15.25 12.14 -1.00
C TYR A 136 14.24 12.81 -0.08
N LEU A 137 13.45 13.74 -0.63
CA LEU A 137 12.27 14.24 0.04
C LEU A 137 11.20 13.15 0.06
N ASP A 138 10.35 13.15 1.08
CA ASP A 138 9.28 12.17 1.22
C ASP A 138 8.31 12.18 0.01
N THR A 139 8.01 13.35 -0.58
CA THR A 139 7.25 13.48 -1.83
C THR A 139 7.94 12.81 -3.02
N THR A 140 9.27 12.93 -3.12
CA THR A 140 10.05 12.26 -4.17
C THR A 140 10.03 10.74 -3.99
N LEU A 141 10.08 10.26 -2.75
CA LEU A 141 9.92 8.83 -2.44
C LEU A 141 8.52 8.34 -2.77
N ALA A 142 7.49 9.14 -2.48
CA ALA A 142 6.10 8.81 -2.83
C ALA A 142 5.93 8.65 -4.35
N TYR A 143 6.46 9.59 -5.14
CA TYR A 143 6.46 9.48 -6.60
C TYR A 143 7.18 8.22 -7.10
N MET A 144 8.37 7.94 -6.58
CA MET A 144 9.14 6.76 -6.96
C MET A 144 8.38 5.47 -6.63
N PHE A 145 7.81 5.37 -5.43
CA PHE A 145 7.07 4.21 -4.98
C PHE A 145 5.76 4.01 -5.77
N ASP A 146 5.03 5.09 -6.06
CA ASP A 146 3.86 5.06 -6.94
C ASP A 146 4.21 4.61 -8.37
N SER A 147 5.32 5.13 -8.91
CA SER A 147 5.81 4.76 -10.24
C SER A 147 6.15 3.27 -10.32
N MET A 148 6.76 2.68 -9.28
CA MET A 148 7.07 1.24 -9.21
C MET A 148 5.84 0.35 -9.18
N ILE A 149 4.78 0.81 -8.50
CA ILE A 149 3.50 0.09 -8.44
C ILE A 149 2.80 0.18 -9.81
N SER A 150 2.87 1.36 -10.44
CA SER A 150 2.18 1.69 -11.69
C SER A 150 2.88 1.20 -12.96
N SER A 151 4.21 1.03 -12.97
CA SER A 151 5.01 0.73 -14.17
C SER A 151 4.94 -0.73 -14.64
N ALA A 152 4.00 -1.52 -14.11
CA ALA A 152 3.89 -2.94 -14.41
C ALA A 152 2.83 -3.26 -15.46
N GLU A 153 3.09 -2.90 -16.71
CA GLU A 153 2.73 -3.80 -17.80
C GLU A 153 3.80 -4.89 -17.87
N THR A 154 3.44 -6.14 -17.53
CA THR A 154 4.07 -7.36 -18.07
C THR A 154 5.60 -7.46 -18.02
N SER A 155 6.18 -7.77 -16.86
CA SER A 155 7.54 -8.34 -16.83
C SER A 155 7.83 -9.13 -15.55
N VAL A 156 6.88 -9.94 -15.07
CA VAL A 156 7.16 -10.94 -14.03
C VAL A 156 6.31 -12.20 -14.28
N GLU A 157 6.57 -12.87 -15.40
CA GLU A 157 6.33 -14.32 -15.54
C GLU A 157 7.68 -15.06 -15.58
N ALA A 158 8.67 -14.58 -14.80
CA ALA A 158 9.82 -15.39 -14.48
C ALA A 158 9.46 -16.22 -13.24
N GLU A 159 9.43 -17.54 -13.37
CA GLU A 159 9.42 -18.45 -12.23
C GLU A 159 10.53 -18.04 -11.25
N GLY A 160 10.17 -17.55 -10.07
CA GLY A 160 11.12 -17.19 -9.00
C GLY A 160 11.50 -15.72 -8.85
N ASP A 161 10.79 -14.79 -9.50
CA ASP A 161 11.08 -13.35 -9.41
C ASP A 161 10.69 -12.75 -8.03
N PRO A 162 11.62 -12.11 -7.30
CA PRO A 162 11.37 -11.55 -5.98
C PRO A 162 10.71 -10.16 -6.08
N ASP A 163 9.54 -10.07 -6.70
CA ASP A 163 8.66 -8.93 -6.45
C ASP A 163 8.42 -8.90 -4.94
N SER A 164 8.78 -7.81 -4.26
CA SER A 164 8.52 -7.72 -2.82
C SER A 164 7.01 -7.89 -2.61
N THR A 165 6.62 -8.84 -1.75
CA THR A 165 5.22 -9.25 -1.55
C THR A 165 4.29 -8.05 -1.31
N GLY A 166 4.78 -6.98 -0.67
CA GLY A 166 4.06 -5.71 -0.52
C GLY A 166 3.83 -4.89 -1.80
N VAL A 167 4.83 -4.77 -2.70
CA VAL A 167 4.65 -4.08 -4.00
C VAL A 167 3.64 -4.85 -4.85
N LYS A 168 3.77 -6.18 -4.88
CA LYS A 168 2.83 -7.05 -5.59
C LYS A 168 1.42 -6.89 -5.02
N PHE A 169 1.24 -6.92 -3.70
CA PHE A 169 -0.04 -6.67 -3.06
C PHE A 169 -0.66 -5.33 -3.47
N LEU A 170 0.09 -4.22 -3.38
CA LEU A 170 -0.42 -2.89 -3.75
C LEU A 170 -0.78 -2.81 -5.25
N ARG A 171 -0.01 -3.48 -6.10
CA ARG A 171 -0.29 -3.58 -7.53
C ARG A 171 -1.54 -4.41 -7.82
N ASP A 172 -1.69 -5.55 -7.16
CA ASP A 172 -2.81 -6.48 -7.33
C ASP A 172 -4.14 -5.83 -6.92
N ILE A 173 -4.15 -5.05 -5.84
CA ILE A 173 -5.31 -4.28 -5.42
C ILE A 173 -5.50 -2.98 -6.24
N ASN A 174 -4.64 -2.74 -7.25
CA ASN A 174 -4.63 -1.54 -8.10
C ASN A 174 -4.61 -0.24 -7.27
N ALA A 175 -3.73 -0.20 -6.27
CA ALA A 175 -3.50 0.97 -5.46
C ALA A 175 -2.58 1.97 -6.17
N ASN A 176 -2.74 3.25 -5.85
CA ASN A 176 -1.81 4.31 -6.21
C ASN A 176 -1.30 4.93 -4.91
N VAL A 177 0.01 5.03 -4.75
CA VAL A 177 0.59 5.72 -3.59
C VAL A 177 0.38 7.21 -3.81
N ASN A 178 -0.19 7.90 -2.82
CA ASN A 178 -0.48 9.32 -2.91
C ASN A 178 0.45 10.15 -2.03
N GLU A 179 0.93 9.57 -0.94
CA GLU A 179 1.76 10.24 0.04
C GLU A 179 2.70 9.25 0.70
N VAL A 180 3.92 9.70 0.93
CA VAL A 180 4.84 9.21 1.94
C VAL A 180 5.19 10.42 2.79
N THR A 181 5.12 10.27 4.10
CA THR A 181 5.51 11.30 5.05
C THR A 181 6.46 10.70 6.08
N ILE A 182 7.63 11.32 6.21
CA ILE A 182 8.61 11.01 7.26
C ILE A 182 8.55 12.17 8.24
N SER A 183 8.27 11.90 9.50
CA SER A 183 8.21 12.93 10.54
C SER A 183 9.21 12.65 11.64
N ALA A 184 9.93 13.69 12.06
CA ALA A 184 10.78 13.64 13.24
C ALA A 184 9.97 14.05 14.48
N SER A 185 9.95 13.21 15.51
CA SER A 185 9.28 13.51 16.79
C SER A 185 10.16 13.14 17.96
N GLY A 186 10.68 14.15 18.66
CA GLY A 186 11.68 13.95 19.71
C GLY A 186 12.92 13.27 19.15
N ASP A 187 13.28 12.11 19.73
CA ASP A 187 14.44 11.30 19.31
C ASP A 187 14.07 10.18 18.31
N GLY A 188 12.81 10.13 17.86
CA GLY A 188 12.29 9.07 17.00
C GLY A 188 11.78 9.59 15.66
N TYR A 189 11.61 8.66 14.71
CA TYR A 189 11.09 8.94 13.38
C TYR A 189 9.87 8.07 13.11
N THR A 190 8.85 8.67 12.50
CA THR A 190 7.64 7.96 12.08
C THR A 190 7.49 8.04 10.57
N LEU A 191 6.91 6.98 10.01
CA LEU A 191 6.56 6.86 8.61
C LEU A 191 5.04 6.74 8.48
N ARG A 192 4.48 7.48 7.54
CA ARG A 192 3.11 7.36 7.08
C ARG A 192 3.11 7.14 5.57
N ILE A 193 2.39 6.14 5.10
CA ILE A 193 2.17 5.89 3.67
C ILE A 193 0.67 5.91 3.42
N VAL A 194 0.22 6.72 2.46
CA VAL A 194 -1.16 6.72 1.99
C VAL A 194 -1.21 6.17 0.58
N ALA A 195 -1.97 5.10 0.40
CA ALA A 195 -2.28 4.53 -0.90
C ALA A 195 -3.79 4.53 -1.14
N SER A 196 -4.22 4.73 -2.36
CA SER A 196 -5.64 4.79 -2.69
C SER A 196 -6.06 3.77 -3.74
N ILE A 197 -7.23 3.19 -3.51
CA ILE A 197 -7.80 2.13 -4.35
C ILE A 197 -9.06 2.66 -4.99
N SER A 198 -9.10 2.64 -6.32
CA SER A 198 -10.28 3.01 -7.10
C SER A 198 -11.37 1.95 -6.94
N LEU A 199 -12.54 2.37 -6.48
CA LEU A 199 -13.73 1.52 -6.39
C LEU A 199 -14.67 1.72 -7.59
N LYS A 200 -14.23 2.36 -8.66
CA LYS A 200 -15.04 2.47 -9.89
C LYS A 200 -15.39 1.11 -10.52
N PRO A 201 -14.47 0.14 -10.64
CA PRO A 201 -14.81 -1.18 -11.20
C PRO A 201 -15.86 -1.91 -10.35
N LEU A 202 -15.76 -1.69 -9.04
CA LEU A 202 -16.65 -2.09 -7.97
C LEU A 202 -18.09 -1.57 -8.11
N GLN A 203 -18.24 -0.31 -8.48
CA GLN A 203 -19.54 0.35 -8.48
C GLN A 203 -20.55 -0.31 -9.42
N ASP A 204 -20.10 -0.79 -10.58
CA ASP A 204 -21.02 -1.35 -11.58
C ASP A 204 -21.45 -2.77 -11.23
N GLU A 205 -20.54 -3.59 -10.69
CA GLU A 205 -20.89 -4.90 -10.15
C GLU A 205 -21.84 -4.77 -8.95
N LEU A 206 -21.64 -3.75 -8.09
CA LEU A 206 -22.45 -3.56 -6.90
C LEU A 206 -23.85 -3.08 -7.28
N LYS A 207 -23.95 -2.13 -8.22
CA LYS A 207 -25.24 -1.72 -8.79
C LYS A 207 -26.03 -2.93 -9.32
N ASN A 208 -25.36 -3.84 -10.02
CA ASN A 208 -25.98 -5.05 -10.57
C ASN A 208 -26.44 -6.01 -9.47
N ALA A 209 -25.60 -6.26 -8.45
CA ALA A 209 -25.95 -7.14 -7.34
C ALA A 209 -27.10 -6.58 -6.48
N LEU A 210 -27.10 -5.28 -6.21
CA LEU A 210 -28.17 -4.57 -5.50
C LEU A 210 -29.49 -4.63 -6.27
N ALA A 211 -29.44 -4.45 -7.60
CA ALA A 211 -30.61 -4.57 -8.45
C ALA A 211 -31.20 -5.99 -8.42
N ASN A 212 -30.35 -7.02 -8.46
CA ASN A 212 -30.78 -8.43 -8.35
C ASN A 212 -31.40 -8.73 -6.98
N ALA A 213 -30.87 -8.15 -5.90
CA ALA A 213 -31.39 -8.27 -4.55
C ALA A 213 -32.63 -7.38 -4.27
N LYS A 214 -33.11 -6.62 -5.26
CA LYS A 214 -34.22 -5.64 -5.14
C LYS A 214 -33.98 -4.57 -4.06
N ILE A 215 -32.71 -4.24 -3.81
CA ILE A 215 -32.34 -3.21 -2.84
C ILE A 215 -32.28 -1.87 -3.58
N PRO A 216 -32.98 -0.82 -3.10
CA PRO A 216 -32.95 0.48 -3.74
C PRO A 216 -31.52 1.05 -3.77
N GLN A 217 -30.97 1.23 -4.97
CA GLN A 217 -29.62 1.81 -5.17
C GLN A 217 -29.50 3.22 -4.57
N SER A 218 -30.61 3.95 -4.44
CA SER A 218 -30.66 5.27 -3.82
C SER A 218 -30.30 5.29 -2.33
N LEU A 219 -30.32 4.13 -1.65
CA LEU A 219 -29.99 4.03 -0.24
C LEU A 219 -28.47 3.92 0.03
N ILE A 220 -27.65 3.76 -1.02
CA ILE A 220 -26.24 3.35 -0.90
C ILE A 220 -25.37 4.22 -1.82
N LYS A 221 -24.52 5.06 -1.24
CA LYS A 221 -23.59 5.93 -1.98
C LYS A 221 -22.16 5.40 -1.93
N ILE A 222 -21.78 4.59 -2.91
CA ILE A 222 -20.45 3.95 -2.94
C ILE A 222 -19.41 5.03 -3.24
N PRO A 223 -18.34 5.17 -2.45
CA PRO A 223 -17.29 6.13 -2.77
C PRO A 223 -16.56 5.68 -4.04
N ASP A 224 -15.98 6.65 -4.75
CA ASP A 224 -15.16 6.36 -5.92
C ASP A 224 -13.80 5.74 -5.52
N ARG A 225 -13.40 5.90 -4.26
CA ARG A 225 -12.09 5.53 -3.76
C ARG A 225 -12.11 5.25 -2.25
N ILE A 226 -11.18 4.42 -1.79
CA ILE A 226 -10.78 4.32 -0.38
C ILE A 226 -9.27 4.54 -0.27
N TYR A 227 -8.82 4.87 0.93
CA TYR A 227 -7.42 5.09 1.25
C TYR A 227 -6.95 4.08 2.28
N ILE A 228 -5.86 3.39 2.01
CA ILE A 228 -5.08 2.63 2.99
C ILE A 228 -4.06 3.60 3.57
N VAL A 229 -4.04 3.73 4.89
CA VAL A 229 -3.09 4.58 5.61
C VAL A 229 -2.26 3.70 6.53
N SER A 230 -1.01 3.50 6.17
CA SER A 230 -0.02 2.71 6.89
C SER A 230 0.80 3.60 7.81
N TYR A 231 0.97 3.18 9.06
CA TYR A 231 1.76 3.86 10.08
C TYR A 231 2.87 2.95 10.61
N ALA A 232 4.07 3.52 10.75
CA ALA A 232 5.22 2.85 11.33
C ALA A 232 6.13 3.80 12.11
N THR A 233 6.91 3.23 13.01
CA THR A 233 8.16 3.86 13.48
C THR A 233 9.30 3.38 12.61
N ILE A 234 10.20 4.27 12.23
CA ILE A 234 11.38 3.93 11.43
C ILE A 234 12.67 4.29 12.15
N SER A 235 13.73 3.55 11.83
CA SER A 235 15.09 3.81 12.28
C SER A 235 16.07 3.25 11.25
N ALA A 236 17.30 3.74 11.26
CA ALA A 236 18.42 3.13 10.54
C ALA A 236 19.39 2.50 11.55
N ASP A 237 19.81 1.26 11.26
CA ASP A 237 20.81 0.57 12.08
C ASP A 237 22.25 1.07 11.80
N ASP A 238 23.23 0.48 12.49
CA ASP A 238 24.64 0.86 12.39
C ASP A 238 25.26 0.56 11.00
N GLU A 239 24.57 -0.22 10.15
CA GLU A 239 24.96 -0.48 8.75
C GLU A 239 24.20 0.44 7.77
N GLY A 240 23.33 1.31 8.28
CA GLY A 240 22.52 2.23 7.49
C GLY A 240 21.31 1.54 6.85
N LYS A 241 20.92 0.36 7.31
CA LYS A 241 19.71 -0.30 6.83
C LYS A 241 18.49 0.32 7.48
N LEU A 242 17.55 0.80 6.66
CA LEU A 242 16.25 1.26 7.12
C LEU A 242 15.43 0.07 7.64
N VAL A 243 14.95 0.21 8.87
CA VAL A 243 14.06 -0.72 9.55
C VAL A 243 12.76 0.02 9.85
N ALA A 244 11.63 -0.64 9.57
CA ALA A 244 10.30 -0.14 9.92
C ALA A 244 9.61 -1.13 10.85
N VAL A 245 8.98 -0.61 11.90
CA VAL A 245 8.16 -1.37 12.83
C VAL A 245 6.73 -0.89 12.69
N SER A 246 5.86 -1.81 12.27
CA SER A 246 4.42 -1.60 12.11
C SER A 246 3.80 -1.05 13.40
N GLN A 247 3.04 0.04 13.28
CA GLN A 247 2.27 0.63 14.37
C GLN A 247 0.78 0.40 14.17
N ASP A 248 0.26 0.73 12.98
CA ASP A 248 -1.16 0.64 12.67
C ASP A 248 -1.38 0.69 11.16
N ILE A 249 -2.54 0.21 10.71
CA ILE A 249 -3.02 0.40 9.35
C ILE A 249 -4.53 0.66 9.36
N ARG A 250 -4.95 1.67 8.61
CA ARG A 250 -6.33 2.19 8.63
C ARG A 250 -6.91 2.32 7.24
N ILE A 251 -8.25 2.30 7.18
CA ILE A 251 -9.01 2.69 6.00
C ILE A 251 -9.53 4.12 6.21
N ASN A 252 -9.25 5.01 5.26
CA ASN A 252 -9.61 6.43 5.27
C ASN A 252 -9.12 7.18 6.53
N ASP A 253 -8.03 6.71 7.13
CA ASP A 253 -7.46 7.23 8.37
C ASP A 253 -8.38 7.16 9.61
N VAL A 254 -9.34 6.24 9.60
CA VAL A 254 -10.28 6.03 10.71
C VAL A 254 -9.99 4.71 11.41
N GLU A 255 -9.93 4.72 12.73
CA GLU A 255 -9.91 3.51 13.54
C GLU A 255 -11.28 2.83 13.44
N ASN A 256 -11.32 1.61 12.90
CA ASN A 256 -12.58 0.97 12.51
C ASN A 256 -12.53 -0.54 12.76
N VAL A 257 -13.52 -1.06 13.49
CA VAL A 257 -13.66 -2.51 13.77
C VAL A 257 -13.96 -3.35 12.52
N VAL A 258 -14.34 -2.72 11.41
CA VAL A 258 -14.55 -3.35 10.10
C VAL A 258 -13.30 -3.26 9.22
N ALA A 259 -12.27 -2.50 9.62
CA ALA A 259 -11.02 -2.42 8.87
C ALA A 259 -10.37 -3.80 8.69
N ASP A 260 -10.41 -4.63 9.73
CA ASP A 260 -9.88 -6.00 9.70
C ASP A 260 -10.59 -6.85 8.64
N ALA A 261 -11.92 -6.72 8.51
CA ALA A 261 -12.68 -7.41 7.47
C ALA A 261 -12.31 -6.91 6.05
N ILE A 262 -12.09 -5.60 5.89
CA ILE A 262 -11.69 -5.02 4.60
C ILE A 262 -10.27 -5.48 4.23
N PHE A 263 -9.36 -5.49 5.18
CA PHE A 263 -7.99 -5.98 4.99
C PHE A 263 -7.95 -7.48 4.69
N ALA A 264 -8.76 -8.27 5.39
CA ALA A 264 -8.95 -9.68 5.08
C ALA A 264 -9.43 -9.89 3.64
N ALA A 265 -10.41 -9.10 3.20
CA ALA A 265 -10.94 -9.15 1.84
C ALA A 265 -9.90 -8.75 0.78
N LEU A 266 -9.08 -7.73 1.06
CA LEU A 266 -7.98 -7.31 0.18
C LEU A 266 -6.91 -8.41 0.06
N ALA A 267 -6.52 -9.04 1.18
CA ALA A 267 -5.54 -10.12 1.19
C ALA A 267 -6.03 -11.38 0.45
N ASP A 268 -7.29 -11.78 0.70
CA ASP A 268 -7.91 -12.91 -0.01
C ASP A 268 -7.87 -12.67 -1.52
N SER A 269 -8.22 -11.46 -1.97
CA SER A 269 -8.22 -11.22 -3.40
C SER A 269 -6.84 -11.06 -4.03
N ALA A 270 -5.85 -10.53 -3.32
CA ALA A 270 -4.47 -10.55 -3.81
C ALA A 270 -3.99 -12.01 -3.98
N SER A 271 -4.45 -12.91 -3.10
CA SER A 271 -4.16 -14.34 -3.19
C SER A 271 -4.81 -15.00 -4.41
N ASP A 272 -6.09 -14.72 -4.67
CA ASP A 272 -6.81 -15.24 -5.85
C ASP A 272 -6.19 -14.75 -7.18
N ALA A 273 -5.59 -13.57 -7.18
CA ALA A 273 -4.87 -13.03 -8.32
C ALA A 273 -3.53 -13.72 -8.60
N ALA A 274 -2.87 -14.19 -7.54
CA ALA A 274 -1.58 -14.86 -7.62
C ALA A 274 -1.66 -16.30 -8.17
N GLY A 275 -2.81 -16.97 -8.05
CA GLY A 275 -2.96 -18.40 -8.39
C GLY A 275 -2.16 -19.32 -7.46
N ASP A 276 -1.83 -20.55 -7.88
CA ASP A 276 -0.99 -21.52 -7.12
C ASP A 276 0.49 -21.08 -6.98
N ASN A 277 0.86 -19.86 -7.40
CA ASN A 277 2.22 -19.38 -7.33
C ASN A 277 2.52 -18.77 -5.96
N ALA A 278 3.53 -19.33 -5.29
CA ALA A 278 4.04 -18.88 -4.00
C ALA A 278 4.33 -17.36 -3.99
N GLY A 279 3.75 -16.64 -3.03
CA GLY A 279 4.00 -15.20 -2.84
C GLY A 279 2.77 -14.35 -2.51
N ALA A 280 1.61 -14.95 -2.27
CA ALA A 280 0.44 -14.24 -1.76
C ALA A 280 0.58 -13.91 -0.26
N ILE A 281 -0.05 -12.83 0.20
CA ILE A 281 -0.21 -12.58 1.64
C ILE A 281 -1.25 -13.58 2.15
N GLU A 282 -0.80 -14.72 2.70
CA GLU A 282 -1.67 -15.81 3.18
C GLU A 282 -2.40 -15.50 4.50
N THR A 283 -2.48 -14.23 4.91
CA THR A 283 -3.04 -13.82 6.19
C THR A 283 -3.99 -12.65 6.05
N SER A 284 -5.11 -12.74 6.78
CA SER A 284 -6.09 -11.68 6.95
C SER A 284 -5.71 -10.68 8.05
N ASP A 285 -4.58 -10.88 8.72
CA ASP A 285 -4.09 -9.97 9.76
C ASP A 285 -3.64 -8.65 9.14
N LYS A 286 -4.37 -7.57 9.44
CA LYS A 286 -4.04 -6.21 8.98
C LYS A 286 -2.60 -5.80 9.33
N ASN A 287 -2.05 -6.25 10.45
CA ASN A 287 -0.69 -5.91 10.86
C ASN A 287 0.36 -6.60 9.99
N ALA A 288 0.05 -7.80 9.49
CA ALA A 288 0.90 -8.49 8.53
C ALA A 288 0.86 -7.80 7.16
N ILE A 289 -0.32 -7.37 6.70
CA ILE A 289 -0.45 -6.54 5.49
C ILE A 289 0.33 -5.24 5.63
N ASN A 290 0.23 -4.57 6.78
CA ASN A 290 1.03 -3.39 7.08
C ASN A 290 2.52 -3.70 7.02
N GLY A 291 2.93 -4.82 7.63
CA GLY A 291 4.31 -5.31 7.60
C GLY A 291 4.84 -5.49 6.18
N GLU A 292 4.05 -6.04 5.26
CA GLU A 292 4.45 -6.24 3.86
C GLU A 292 4.55 -4.92 3.09
N ILE A 293 3.61 -3.98 3.28
CA ILE A 293 3.71 -2.63 2.69
C ILE A 293 4.99 -1.92 3.18
N LEU A 294 5.29 -2.00 4.47
CA LEU A 294 6.48 -1.40 5.07
C LEU A 294 7.76 -2.10 4.62
N LYS A 295 7.73 -3.42 4.45
CA LYS A 295 8.85 -4.20 3.91
C LYS A 295 9.13 -3.86 2.45
N ALA A 296 8.09 -3.64 1.64
CA ALA A 296 8.23 -3.14 0.28
C ALA A 296 8.93 -1.78 0.26
N PHE A 297 8.43 -0.82 1.05
CA PHE A 297 9.04 0.51 1.16
C PHE A 297 10.50 0.44 1.63
N THR A 298 10.78 -0.26 2.73
CA THR A 298 12.14 -0.38 3.27
C THR A 298 13.08 -1.13 2.33
N THR A 299 12.62 -2.15 1.61
CA THR A 299 13.40 -2.83 0.56
C THR A 299 13.84 -1.85 -0.51
N VAL A 300 12.90 -1.06 -1.05
CA VAL A 300 13.20 -0.03 -2.05
C VAL A 300 14.25 0.96 -1.54
N ILE A 301 14.07 1.50 -0.33
CA ILE A 301 15.04 2.44 0.24
C ILE A 301 16.42 1.78 0.43
N ASN A 302 16.46 0.56 0.97
CA ASN A 302 17.70 -0.17 1.21
C ASN A 302 18.42 -0.60 -0.07
N ASN A 303 17.69 -0.69 -1.19
CA ASN A 303 18.23 -0.91 -2.52
C ASN A 303 18.75 0.37 -3.17
N LEU A 304 18.23 1.55 -2.80
CA LEU A 304 18.78 2.84 -3.24
C LEU A 304 20.15 3.16 -2.60
N GLY A 305 20.38 2.72 -1.36
CA GLY A 305 21.62 2.96 -0.64
C GLY A 305 21.53 2.64 0.85
N ARG A 306 22.54 3.07 1.60
CA ARG A 306 22.60 3.01 3.06
C ARG A 306 22.24 4.37 3.66
N ILE A 307 21.32 4.39 4.61
CA ILE A 307 20.93 5.60 5.34
C ILE A 307 22.10 6.11 6.18
N GLY A 308 22.43 7.38 6.01
CA GLY A 308 23.55 7.99 6.71
C GLY A 308 23.88 9.39 6.23
N THR A 309 24.97 9.93 6.78
CA THR A 309 25.54 11.22 6.39
C THR A 309 26.99 11.04 5.95
N ALA A 310 27.47 11.96 5.12
CA ALA A 310 28.86 11.97 4.70
C ALA A 310 29.30 13.39 4.36
N SER A 311 30.62 13.61 4.34
CA SER A 311 31.16 14.82 3.73
C SER A 311 31.19 14.65 2.21
N VAL A 312 30.75 15.66 1.48
CA VAL A 312 30.72 15.62 0.01
C VAL A 312 31.87 16.44 -0.60
N GLN A 313 32.33 15.99 -1.76
CA GLN A 313 33.29 16.63 -2.64
C GLN A 313 32.71 16.69 -4.06
N ASN A 314 33.17 17.63 -4.89
CA ASN A 314 32.78 17.71 -6.31
C ASN A 314 31.27 17.56 -6.59
N GLY A 315 30.43 18.29 -5.85
CA GLY A 315 28.97 18.11 -5.88
C GLY A 315 28.53 17.17 -4.77
N ASP A 316 27.91 16.05 -5.13
CA ASP A 316 27.33 15.08 -4.18
C ASP A 316 28.24 13.87 -3.92
N GLU A 317 29.43 13.80 -4.54
CA GLU A 317 30.34 12.65 -4.42
C GLU A 317 30.85 12.55 -2.98
N VAL A 318 30.82 11.37 -2.38
CA VAL A 318 31.24 11.18 -0.99
C VAL A 318 32.76 11.21 -0.88
N ALA A 319 33.27 11.99 0.07
CA ALA A 319 34.68 11.94 0.45
C ALA A 319 34.97 10.64 1.20
N ALA A 320 35.94 9.86 0.70
CA ALA A 320 36.27 8.54 1.23
C ALA A 320 36.53 8.54 2.75
N GLY A 321 35.88 7.64 3.47
CA GLY A 321 36.04 7.46 4.92
C GLY A 321 35.29 8.49 5.77
N SER A 322 34.43 9.31 5.16
CA SER A 322 33.59 10.29 5.86
C SER A 322 32.18 9.79 6.15
N GLU A 323 31.85 8.57 5.70
CA GLU A 323 30.56 7.94 5.85
C GLU A 323 30.24 7.69 7.33
N ARG A 324 29.02 8.03 7.72
CA ARG A 324 28.46 7.65 9.00
C ARG A 324 27.04 7.16 8.77
N TYR A 325 26.77 5.93 9.20
CA TYR A 325 25.51 5.25 8.97
C TYR A 325 24.63 5.32 10.21
N GLY A 326 23.31 5.35 9.97
CA GLY A 326 22.31 5.33 11.04
C GLY A 326 21.36 6.53 11.00
N ASN A 327 20.65 6.74 12.11
CA ASN A 327 19.53 7.69 12.21
C ASN A 327 19.86 9.14 11.84
N GLU A 328 21.14 9.54 11.82
CA GLU A 328 21.57 10.86 11.35
C GLU A 328 21.25 11.13 9.87
N GLY A 329 21.03 10.07 9.08
CA GLY A 329 20.51 10.18 7.71
C GLY A 329 18.99 10.33 7.62
N LEU A 330 18.26 10.33 8.74
CA LEU A 330 16.82 10.56 8.78
C LEU A 330 16.53 12.00 9.24
N GLY A 331 15.60 12.66 8.56
CA GLY A 331 15.17 14.01 8.88
C GLY A 331 13.68 14.20 8.75
N ASP A 332 13.19 15.35 9.23
CA ASP A 332 11.79 15.72 9.03
C ASP A 332 11.54 15.98 7.54
N HIS A 333 10.62 15.21 6.95
CA HIS A 333 10.27 15.20 5.52
C HIS A 333 11.36 14.73 4.54
N PHE A 334 12.44 14.09 5.00
CA PHE A 334 13.47 13.55 4.10
C PHE A 334 14.29 12.42 4.71
N LEU A 335 15.00 11.69 3.85
CA LEU A 335 16.13 10.85 4.23
C LEU A 335 17.31 11.08 3.29
N THR A 336 18.50 10.74 3.74
CA THR A 336 19.72 10.70 2.93
C THR A 336 20.24 9.28 2.83
N VAL A 337 20.64 8.90 1.63
CA VAL A 337 21.28 7.62 1.35
C VAL A 337 22.66 7.85 0.75
N ILE A 338 23.60 7.03 1.20
CA ILE A 338 24.92 6.84 0.63
C ILE A 338 24.79 5.69 -0.37
N THR A 339 24.98 5.98 -1.66
CA THR A 339 24.68 5.05 -2.76
C THR A 339 25.68 3.91 -2.86
N TYR A 340 25.27 2.80 -3.48
CA TYR A 340 26.17 1.68 -3.78
C TYR A 340 26.95 1.90 -5.07
N THR A 341 28.16 1.35 -5.13
CA THR A 341 28.95 1.15 -6.34
C THR A 341 29.05 -0.33 -6.70
N ALA A 342 29.61 -0.64 -7.87
CA ALA A 342 29.82 -2.03 -8.30
C ALA A 342 30.68 -2.84 -7.30
N ASP A 343 31.67 -2.18 -6.69
CA ASP A 343 32.56 -2.80 -5.70
C ASP A 343 31.79 -3.17 -4.41
N ASP A 344 30.83 -2.33 -3.99
CA ASP A 344 30.00 -2.60 -2.81
C ASP A 344 29.08 -3.81 -3.00
N VAL A 345 28.57 -4.00 -4.22
CA VAL A 345 27.71 -5.14 -4.56
C VAL A 345 28.53 -6.42 -4.68
N ALA A 346 29.73 -6.36 -5.26
CA ALA A 346 30.61 -7.51 -5.44
C ALA A 346 31.14 -8.09 -4.10
N GLN A 347 31.29 -7.26 -3.06
CA GLN A 347 31.75 -7.71 -1.73
C GLN A 347 30.64 -8.35 -0.87
N ALA A 348 29.37 -8.27 -1.30
CA ALA A 348 28.23 -8.79 -0.57
C ALA A 348 27.83 -10.23 -0.98
N VAL A 349 28.49 -10.81 -2.00
CA VAL A 349 28.29 -12.16 -2.54
C VAL A 349 29.42 -13.08 -2.09
#